data_AF-A0A4C1TK16-F1
#
_entry.id   AF-A0A4C1TK16-F1
#
_cell.length_a   1.000
_cell.length_b   1.000
_cell.length_c   1.000
_cell.angle_alpha   90.00
_cell.angle_beta   90.00
_cell.angle_gamma   90.00
#
_symmetry.space_group_name_H-M   'P 1'
#
loop_
_entity.id
_entity.type
_entity.pdbx_description
1 polymer ?
#
loop_
_entity_poly.entity_id
_entity_poly.type
_entity_poly.pdbx_seq_one_letter_code
_entity_poly.pdbx_strand_id
1 'polypeptide(L)'
;MSSDDFTAQEHRRVCCASARGYLESLPYKPRVPWTELFPGADPRALDLLHRMLTFNPHNRITVEEALAHPYLEQYYDPNDECRDGTSIKGGTGIRTESETEVTLTSIDIKGEGIHSTFMLAELRALIRPVAEEPFRFAMELDDLPKETLKKYIFDETLYFKQQIEGA
;
A
#
# COMPACT_ATOMS: atom_id res chain seq x y z
N MET A 1 28.67 -4.61 -17.76
CA MET A 1 27.60 -5.33 -18.46
C MET A 1 26.79 -4.28 -19.21
N SER A 2 26.59 -4.43 -20.53
CA SER A 2 25.88 -3.41 -21.33
C SER A 2 24.41 -3.37 -20.94
N SER A 3 23.79 -2.18 -20.95
CA SER A 3 22.35 -2.00 -20.75
C SER A 3 21.50 -2.85 -21.72
N ASP A 4 22.07 -3.22 -22.87
CA ASP A 4 21.42 -4.04 -23.90
C ASP A 4 21.15 -5.48 -23.49
N ASP A 5 21.97 -6.05 -22.60
CA ASP A 5 21.84 -7.45 -22.16
C ASP A 5 20.69 -7.63 -21.15
N PHE A 6 20.36 -6.55 -20.41
CA PHE A 6 19.31 -6.54 -19.41
C PHE A 6 17.91 -6.63 -20.04
N THR A 7 17.65 -5.85 -21.10
CA THR A 7 16.34 -5.84 -21.79
C THR A 7 16.01 -7.18 -22.45
N ALA A 8 17.01 -7.84 -23.06
CA ALA A 8 16.82 -9.17 -23.65
C ALA A 8 16.49 -10.23 -22.59
N GLN A 9 17.06 -10.11 -21.39
CA GLN A 9 16.75 -10.99 -20.27
C GLN A 9 15.34 -10.75 -19.71
N GLU A 10 14.86 -9.49 -19.71
CA GLU A 10 13.51 -9.15 -19.27
C GLU A 10 12.42 -9.66 -20.23
N HIS A 11 12.62 -9.55 -21.54
CA HIS A 11 11.65 -10.07 -22.53
C HIS A 11 11.42 -11.59 -22.38
N ARG A 12 12.46 -12.33 -21.99
CA ARG A 12 12.38 -13.79 -21.77
C ARG A 12 11.43 -14.17 -20.63
N ARG A 13 11.24 -13.29 -19.64
CA ARG A 13 10.34 -13.52 -18.49
C ARG A 13 8.86 -13.40 -18.86
N VAL A 14 8.53 -12.85 -20.03
CA VAL A 14 7.15 -12.82 -20.53
C VAL A 14 6.74 -14.24 -20.91
N CYS A 15 5.88 -14.89 -20.12
CA CYS A 15 5.53 -16.31 -20.32
C CYS A 15 4.74 -16.58 -21.61
N CYS A 16 3.87 -15.65 -22.01
CA CYS A 16 3.04 -15.78 -23.20
C CYS A 16 3.89 -15.64 -24.48
N ALA A 17 3.91 -16.69 -25.30
CA ALA A 17 4.68 -16.71 -26.54
C ALA A 17 4.24 -15.62 -27.53
N SER A 18 2.94 -15.37 -27.65
CA SER A 18 2.40 -14.31 -28.52
C SER A 18 2.85 -12.92 -28.08
N ALA A 19 2.82 -12.65 -26.77
CA ALA A 19 3.28 -11.37 -26.22
C ALA A 19 4.79 -11.19 -26.40
N ARG A 20 5.57 -12.26 -26.23
CA ARG A 20 7.03 -12.24 -26.46
C ARG A 20 7.36 -11.98 -27.93
N GLY A 21 6.72 -12.70 -28.86
CA GLY A 21 6.92 -12.50 -30.29
C GLY A 21 6.54 -11.09 -30.75
N TYR A 22 5.51 -10.49 -30.14
CA TYR A 22 5.19 -9.08 -30.38
C TYR A 22 6.32 -8.15 -29.96
N LEU A 23 6.88 -8.32 -28.75
CA LEU A 23 7.99 -7.49 -28.26
C LEU A 23 9.26 -7.65 -29.12
N GLU A 24 9.55 -8.86 -29.57
CA GLU A 24 10.69 -9.16 -30.46
C GLU A 24 10.51 -8.57 -31.87
N SER A 25 9.27 -8.36 -32.32
CA SER A 25 8.96 -7.75 -33.62
C SER A 25 9.17 -6.23 -33.66
N LEU A 26 9.22 -5.58 -32.50
CA LEU A 26 9.36 -4.13 -32.41
C LEU A 26 10.79 -3.68 -32.72
N PRO A 27 10.98 -2.51 -33.37
CA PRO A 27 12.31 -1.94 -33.52
C PRO A 27 12.89 -1.60 -32.15
N TYR A 28 14.22 -1.74 -32.01
CA TYR A 28 14.93 -1.36 -30.79
C TYR A 28 14.67 0.11 -30.45
N LYS A 29 14.32 0.37 -29.19
CA LYS A 29 14.13 1.70 -28.63
C LYS A 29 15.03 1.85 -27.41
N PRO A 30 16.05 2.71 -27.45
CA PRO A 30 16.87 2.95 -26.27
C PRO A 30 16.04 3.63 -25.19
N ARG A 31 16.38 3.35 -23.93
CA ARG A 31 15.77 4.02 -22.80
C ARG A 31 16.15 5.51 -22.80
N VAL A 32 15.15 6.37 -22.66
CA VAL A 32 15.35 7.81 -22.43
C VAL A 32 15.69 8.03 -20.95
N PRO A 33 16.77 8.75 -20.62
CA PRO A 33 17.10 9.05 -19.23
C PRO A 33 16.05 9.96 -18.60
N TRP A 34 15.69 9.71 -17.34
CA TRP A 34 14.64 10.47 -16.65
C TRP A 34 14.98 11.96 -16.49
N THR A 35 16.26 12.30 -16.42
CA THR A 35 16.75 13.68 -16.32
C THR A 35 16.47 14.51 -17.57
N GLU A 36 16.32 13.88 -18.73
CA GLU A 36 15.93 14.55 -19.99
C GLU A 36 14.42 14.82 -20.01
N LEU A 37 13.62 13.88 -19.53
CA LEU A 37 12.16 14.01 -19.46
C LEU A 37 11.71 14.99 -18.38
N PHE A 38 12.39 15.00 -17.23
CA PHE A 38 12.06 15.81 -16.06
C PHE A 38 13.27 16.66 -15.63
N PRO A 39 13.62 17.69 -16.41
CA PRO A 39 14.73 18.57 -16.07
C PRO A 39 14.44 19.32 -14.76
N GLY A 40 15.38 19.28 -13.82
CA GLY A 40 15.27 19.97 -12.53
C GLY A 40 14.51 19.21 -11.43
N ALA A 41 14.08 17.98 -11.69
CA ALA A 41 13.53 17.11 -10.64
C ALA A 41 14.62 16.67 -9.65
N ASP A 42 14.23 16.41 -8.39
CA ASP A 42 15.13 15.87 -7.38
C ASP A 42 15.67 14.50 -7.84
N PRO A 43 17.00 14.29 -7.88
CA PRO A 43 17.59 13.00 -8.25
C PRO A 43 17.03 11.82 -7.46
N ARG A 44 16.65 12.01 -6.19
CA ARG A 44 16.03 10.98 -5.34
C ARG A 44 14.63 10.62 -5.82
N ALA A 45 13.87 11.61 -6.31
CA ALA A 45 12.56 11.37 -6.90
C ALA A 45 12.70 10.55 -8.19
N LEU A 46 13.71 10.87 -9.01
CA LEU A 46 13.98 10.17 -10.25
C LEU A 46 14.46 8.72 -10.00
N ASP A 47 15.21 8.45 -8.94
CA ASP A 47 15.58 7.08 -8.55
C ASP A 47 14.35 6.27 -8.13
N LEU A 48 13.49 6.84 -7.28
CA LEU A 48 12.25 6.17 -6.88
C LEU A 48 11.37 5.86 -8.09
N LEU A 49 11.18 6.85 -8.97
CA LEU A 49 10.42 6.69 -10.21
C LEU A 49 11.01 5.60 -11.10
N HIS A 50 12.34 5.53 -11.19
CA HIS A 50 13.00 4.49 -11.95
C HIS A 50 12.65 3.09 -11.42
N ARG A 51 12.67 2.90 -10.10
CA ARG A 51 12.39 1.60 -9.48
C ARG A 51 10.91 1.22 -9.58
N MET A 52 9.99 2.18 -9.51
CA MET A 52 8.55 1.98 -9.70
C MET A 52 8.19 1.62 -11.15
N LEU A 53 8.81 2.30 -12.13
CA LEU A 53 8.57 2.08 -13.55
C LEU A 53 9.48 1.00 -14.15
N THR A 54 9.79 -0.03 -13.37
CA THR A 54 10.53 -1.20 -13.84
C THR A 54 9.61 -2.10 -14.68
N PHE A 55 10.12 -2.52 -15.85
CA PHE A 55 9.36 -3.33 -16.81
C PHE A 55 9.01 -4.70 -16.23
N ASN A 56 10.01 -5.43 -15.70
CA ASN A 56 9.76 -6.69 -15.02
C ASN A 56 9.08 -6.45 -13.66
N PRO A 57 7.85 -6.97 -13.43
CA PRO A 57 7.13 -6.76 -12.18
C PRO A 57 7.84 -7.37 -10.97
N HIS A 58 8.66 -8.40 -11.15
CA HIS A 58 9.41 -9.02 -10.06
C HIS A 58 10.60 -8.17 -9.57
N ASN A 59 11.06 -7.24 -10.39
CA ASN A 59 12.15 -6.32 -10.05
C ASN A 59 11.61 -4.94 -9.63
N ARG A 60 10.29 -4.75 -9.68
CA ARG A 60 9.64 -3.50 -9.27
C ARG A 60 9.70 -3.40 -7.75
N ILE A 61 10.03 -2.20 -7.27
CA ILE A 61 10.09 -1.89 -5.83
C ILE A 61 8.77 -2.23 -5.14
N THR A 62 8.83 -2.80 -3.93
CA THR A 62 7.63 -3.03 -3.13
C THR A 62 7.14 -1.73 -2.47
N VAL A 63 5.94 -1.74 -1.92
CA VAL A 63 5.40 -0.54 -1.24
C VAL A 63 6.25 -0.19 -0.01
N GLU A 64 6.71 -1.19 0.74
CA GLU A 64 7.53 -1.01 1.95
C GLU A 64 8.90 -0.43 1.61
N GLU A 65 9.52 -0.93 0.53
CA GLU A 65 10.80 -0.40 0.03
C GLU A 65 10.65 1.02 -0.51
N ALA A 66 9.52 1.33 -1.17
CA ALA A 66 9.23 2.65 -1.69
C ALA A 66 9.04 3.68 -0.57
N LEU A 67 8.31 3.31 0.50
CA LEU A 67 8.12 4.16 1.67
C LEU A 67 9.45 4.42 2.40
N ALA A 68 10.32 3.41 2.51
CA ALA A 68 11.65 3.55 3.09
C ALA A 68 12.67 4.30 2.19
N HIS A 69 12.26 4.81 1.02
CA HIS A 69 13.17 5.45 0.07
C HIS A 69 13.63 6.84 0.55
N PRO A 70 14.90 7.27 0.33
CA PRO A 70 15.43 8.59 0.74
C PRO A 70 14.67 9.82 0.21
N TYR A 71 13.77 9.62 -0.76
CA TYR A 71 12.89 10.67 -1.27
C TYR A 71 11.72 10.95 -0.31
N LEU A 72 11.24 9.93 0.41
CA LEU A 72 10.12 10.00 1.35
C LEU A 72 10.56 10.06 2.81
N GLU A 73 11.88 10.11 3.09
CA GLU A 73 12.46 10.09 4.43
C GLU A 73 11.84 11.10 5.41
N GLN A 74 11.46 12.29 4.94
CA GLN A 74 10.83 13.32 5.77
C GLN A 74 9.41 12.97 6.27
N TYR A 75 8.78 11.98 5.65
CA TYR A 75 7.42 11.50 5.98
C TYR A 75 7.42 10.07 6.54
N TYR A 76 8.49 9.31 6.28
CA TYR A 76 8.58 7.90 6.65
C TYR A 76 8.81 7.73 8.15
N ASP A 77 7.81 7.21 8.86
CA ASP A 77 7.95 6.71 10.22
C ASP A 77 7.53 5.22 10.26
N PRO A 78 8.48 4.29 10.42
CA PRO A 78 8.19 2.85 10.49
C PRO A 78 7.21 2.46 11.60
N ASN A 79 7.03 3.30 12.63
CA ASN A 79 6.10 3.04 13.73
C ASN A 79 4.69 3.58 13.43
N ASP A 80 4.55 4.49 12.48
CA ASP A 80 3.26 4.99 11.94
C ASP A 80 2.82 4.09 10.76
N GLU A 81 3.77 3.48 10.05
CA GLU A 81 3.57 2.54 8.94
C GLU A 81 3.85 1.10 9.40
N CYS A 82 2.89 0.53 10.14
CA CYS A 82 3.02 -0.76 10.84
C CYS A 82 3.62 -1.89 9.98
N ARG A 83 4.66 -2.55 10.51
CA ARG A 83 5.26 -3.77 9.94
C ARG A 83 4.78 -5.05 10.65
N ASP A 84 4.48 -6.03 9.80
CA ASP A 84 4.58 -7.49 9.99
C ASP A 84 3.37 -8.27 10.53
N GLY A 85 2.67 -8.91 9.59
CA GLY A 85 1.75 -10.03 9.80
C GLY A 85 2.42 -11.32 10.27
N THR A 86 3.11 -11.29 11.42
CA THR A 86 3.66 -12.51 12.02
C THR A 86 2.67 -13.12 12.99
N SER A 87 1.94 -14.13 12.51
CA SER A 87 1.27 -15.22 13.26
C SER A 87 1.20 -15.04 14.78
N ILE A 88 0.19 -14.33 15.29
CA ILE A 88 -0.27 -14.51 16.66
C ILE A 88 -1.28 -15.66 16.65
N LYS A 89 -0.93 -16.75 17.31
CA LYS A 89 -1.83 -17.88 17.52
C LYS A 89 -3.02 -17.47 18.39
N GLY A 90 -4.22 -17.66 17.86
CA GLY A 90 -5.43 -18.05 18.60
C GLY A 90 -5.98 -17.09 19.64
N GLY A 91 -7.16 -16.52 19.35
CA GLY A 91 -7.98 -15.87 20.38
C GLY A 91 -9.16 -15.12 19.78
N THR A 92 -10.31 -15.79 19.70
CA THR A 92 -11.63 -15.18 19.55
C THR A 92 -11.83 -14.01 20.53
N GLY A 93 -12.24 -12.84 20.04
CA GLY A 93 -12.66 -11.76 20.93
C GLY A 93 -12.90 -10.43 20.23
N ILE A 94 -14.17 -10.19 19.87
CA ILE A 94 -14.72 -8.85 19.64
C ILE A 94 -14.39 -7.98 20.87
N ARG A 95 -13.80 -6.80 20.67
CA ARG A 95 -13.81 -5.72 21.67
C ARG A 95 -14.34 -4.44 21.03
N THR A 96 -15.57 -4.13 21.41
CA THR A 96 -16.16 -2.80 21.43
C THR A 96 -15.43 -1.92 22.45
N GLU A 97 -14.92 -0.77 22.04
CA GLU A 97 -14.63 0.38 22.94
C GLU A 97 -15.09 1.62 22.17
N SER A 98 -16.37 1.99 22.33
CA SER A 98 -16.83 3.10 23.16
C SER A 98 -16.12 4.41 22.82
N GLU A 99 -16.80 5.21 22.01
CA GLU A 99 -16.48 6.61 21.74
C GLU A 99 -16.35 7.37 23.07
N THR A 100 -15.17 7.92 23.33
CA THR A 100 -15.01 9.01 24.30
C THR A 100 -14.55 10.25 23.54
N GLU A 101 -15.50 11.17 23.39
CA GLU A 101 -15.35 12.58 23.05
C GLU A 101 -14.00 13.16 23.52
N VAL A 102 -13.10 13.49 22.60
CA VAL A 102 -11.90 14.27 22.92
C VAL A 102 -12.23 15.73 22.70
N THR A 103 -12.53 16.43 23.80
CA THR A 103 -12.65 17.88 23.82
C THR A 103 -11.30 18.51 23.49
N LEU A 104 -11.23 19.20 22.35
CA LEU A 104 -10.11 20.10 22.01
C LEU A 104 -10.13 21.26 23.01
N THR A 105 -9.34 21.16 24.08
CA THR A 105 -9.08 22.28 24.99
C THR A 105 -7.65 22.77 24.84
N SER A 106 -7.56 24.09 24.76
CA SER A 106 -6.41 24.91 24.41
C SER A 106 -5.11 24.53 25.12
N ILE A 107 -4.02 24.55 24.36
CA ILE A 107 -2.65 24.35 24.82
C ILE A 107 -2.23 25.60 25.62
N ASP A 108 -2.17 25.48 26.95
CA ASP A 108 -1.42 26.41 27.80
C ASP A 108 -0.04 25.83 28.10
N ILE A 109 0.98 26.44 27.50
CA ILE A 109 2.39 26.08 27.69
C ILE A 109 2.86 26.67 29.02
N LYS A 110 2.82 25.88 30.09
CA LYS A 110 3.69 26.08 31.25
C LYS A 110 4.43 24.80 31.55
N GLY A 111 5.75 24.87 31.38
CA GLY A 111 6.64 23.73 31.39
C GLY A 111 6.54 22.91 32.66
N GLU A 112 6.27 21.63 32.49
CA GLU A 112 7.14 20.52 32.90
C GLU A 112 6.96 19.40 31.87
N GLY A 113 8.03 19.11 31.12
CA GLY A 113 8.01 18.17 30.01
C GLY A 113 8.22 16.75 30.48
N ILE A 114 7.12 16.00 30.64
CA ILE A 114 7.11 14.52 30.57
C ILE A 114 5.74 13.92 30.23
N HIS A 115 4.63 14.68 30.31
CA HIS A 115 3.29 14.14 30.02
C HIS A 115 2.83 14.24 28.55
N SER A 116 3.39 15.16 27.77
CA SER A 116 2.94 15.39 26.38
C SER A 116 3.39 14.30 25.40
N THR A 117 4.57 13.72 25.60
CA THR A 117 5.11 12.66 24.74
C THR A 117 4.41 11.31 24.99
N PHE A 118 3.91 11.09 26.21
CA PHE A 118 3.24 9.84 26.60
C PHE A 118 1.86 9.70 25.91
N MET A 119 1.09 10.80 25.85
CA MET A 119 -0.22 10.83 25.17
C MET A 119 -0.11 10.66 23.65
N LEU A 120 0.93 11.24 23.02
CA LEU A 120 1.13 11.13 21.56
C LEU A 120 1.55 9.72 21.13
N ALA A 121 2.27 8.97 21.97
CA ALA A 121 2.64 7.58 21.69
C ALA A 121 1.43 6.64 21.76
N GLU A 122 0.54 6.83 22.74
CA GLU A 122 -0.70 6.03 22.87
C GLU A 122 -1.71 6.32 21.75
N LEU A 123 -1.82 7.57 21.30
CA LEU A 123 -2.70 7.96 20.18
C LEU A 123 -2.20 7.45 18.82
N ARG A 124 -0.88 7.31 18.65
CA ARG A 124 -0.27 6.73 17.42
C ARG A 124 -0.50 5.22 17.31
N ALA A 125 -0.52 4.50 18.43
CA ALA A 125 -0.77 3.05 18.45
C ALA A 125 -2.19 2.64 18.01
N LEU A 126 -3.13 3.59 17.97
CA LEU A 126 -4.53 3.40 17.52
C LEU A 126 -4.70 3.56 16.00
N ILE A 127 -3.74 4.14 15.30
CA ILE A 127 -3.76 4.28 13.84
C ILE A 127 -2.87 3.17 13.25
N ARG A 128 -3.37 1.94 13.20
CA ARG A 128 -2.66 0.85 12.48
C ARG A 128 -3.07 0.88 11.01
N PRO A 129 -2.19 1.25 10.06
CA PRO A 129 -2.56 1.34 8.64
C PRO A 129 -2.56 -0.01 7.90
N VAL A 130 -2.28 -1.12 8.60
CA VAL A 130 -2.27 -2.46 8.01
C VAL A 130 -3.49 -3.24 8.49
N ALA A 131 -4.17 -3.89 7.55
CA ALA A 131 -5.31 -4.75 7.86
C ALA A 131 -4.88 -5.88 8.80
N GLU A 132 -5.67 -6.10 9.86
CA GLU A 132 -5.41 -7.18 10.83
C GLU A 132 -5.42 -8.56 10.17
N GLU A 133 -6.29 -8.73 9.18
CA GLU A 133 -6.39 -9.95 8.38
C GLU A 133 -6.35 -9.64 6.88
N PRO A 134 -5.71 -10.49 6.07
CA PRO A 134 -5.77 -10.35 4.62
C PRO A 134 -7.21 -10.53 4.15
N PHE A 135 -7.68 -9.59 3.32
CA PHE A 135 -9.01 -9.69 2.73
C PHE A 135 -9.17 -10.99 1.93
N ARG A 136 -10.32 -11.66 2.09
CA ARG A 136 -10.64 -12.91 1.41
C ARG A 136 -12.07 -12.87 0.89
N PHE A 137 -12.23 -13.25 -0.38
CA PHE A 137 -13.54 -13.60 -0.87
C PHE A 137 -13.94 -14.98 -0.32
N ALA A 138 -15.16 -15.11 0.20
CA ALA A 138 -15.69 -16.39 0.67
C ALA A 138 -15.97 -17.38 -0.47
N MET A 139 -16.17 -16.86 -1.69
CA MET A 139 -16.38 -17.63 -2.92
C MET A 139 -15.91 -16.83 -4.15
N GLU A 140 -15.69 -17.53 -5.26
CA GLU A 140 -15.40 -16.89 -6.55
C GLU A 140 -16.64 -16.14 -7.06
N LEU A 141 -16.43 -14.88 -7.47
CA LEU A 141 -17.51 -13.99 -7.90
C LEU A 141 -17.64 -13.89 -9.42
N ASP A 142 -16.64 -14.35 -10.17
CA ASP A 142 -16.48 -14.09 -11.61
C ASP A 142 -17.58 -14.75 -12.47
N ASP A 143 -18.04 -15.94 -12.08
CA ASP A 143 -19.03 -16.72 -12.84
C ASP A 143 -20.46 -16.62 -12.29
N LEU A 144 -20.71 -15.70 -11.36
CA LEU A 144 -22.01 -15.57 -10.73
C LEU A 144 -23.01 -14.79 -11.63
N PRO A 145 -24.27 -15.25 -11.72
CA PRO A 145 -25.33 -14.46 -12.34
C PRO A 145 -25.49 -13.11 -11.62
N LYS A 146 -25.81 -12.06 -12.40
CA LYS A 146 -26.02 -10.71 -11.87
C LYS A 146 -27.11 -10.66 -10.80
N GLU A 147 -28.10 -11.55 -10.85
CA GLU A 147 -29.17 -11.69 -9.86
C GLU A 147 -28.61 -12.14 -8.50
N THR A 148 -27.67 -13.07 -8.51
CA THR A 148 -26.97 -13.55 -7.31
C THR A 148 -26.08 -12.45 -6.73
N LEU A 149 -25.33 -11.75 -7.58
CA LEU A 149 -24.52 -10.60 -7.15
C LEU A 149 -25.36 -9.48 -6.54
N LYS A 150 -26.53 -9.17 -7.14
CA LYS A 150 -27.48 -8.20 -6.58
C LYS A 150 -27.97 -8.60 -5.19
N LYS A 151 -28.24 -9.90 -4.99
CA LYS A 151 -28.62 -10.42 -3.68
C LYS A 151 -27.50 -10.19 -2.66
N TYR A 152 -26.26 -10.53 -2.99
CA TYR A 152 -25.12 -10.29 -2.08
C TYR A 152 -24.90 -8.81 -1.77
N ILE A 153 -25.03 -7.92 -2.77
CA ILE A 153 -24.95 -6.47 -2.53
C ILE A 153 -26.06 -6.01 -1.57
N PHE A 154 -27.28 -6.51 -1.75
CA PHE A 154 -28.40 -6.17 -0.88
C PHE A 154 -28.18 -6.69 0.55
N ASP A 155 -27.75 -7.94 0.69
CA ASP A 155 -27.50 -8.57 1.99
C ASP A 155 -26.38 -7.83 2.75
N GLU A 156 -25.29 -7.44 2.06
CA GLU A 156 -24.16 -6.68 2.63
C GLU A 156 -24.57 -5.27 3.08
N THR A 157 -25.33 -4.56 2.24
CA THR A 157 -25.81 -3.20 2.58
C THR A 157 -26.84 -3.22 3.71
N LEU A 158 -27.64 -4.28 3.83
CA LEU A 158 -28.57 -4.48 4.94
C LEU A 158 -27.82 -4.75 6.25
N TYR A 159 -26.78 -5.58 6.22
CA TYR A 159 -25.92 -5.84 7.37
C TYR A 159 -25.29 -4.54 7.90
N PHE A 160 -24.74 -3.73 7.00
CA PHE A 160 -24.15 -2.44 7.36
C PHE A 160 -25.18 -1.47 7.97
N LYS A 161 -26.39 -1.41 7.41
CA LYS A 161 -27.46 -0.57 7.93
C LYS A 161 -27.89 -0.97 9.34
N GLN A 162 -27.99 -2.28 9.61
CA GLN A 162 -28.33 -2.79 10.94
C GLN A 162 -27.24 -2.48 11.99
N GLN A 163 -25.97 -2.48 11.59
CA GLN A 163 -24.88 -2.08 12.49
C GLN A 163 -24.91 -0.61 12.85
N ILE A 164 -25.28 0.27 11.91
CA ILE A 164 -25.41 1.71 12.16
C ILE A 164 -26.66 2.04 12.99
N GLU A 165 -27.79 1.41 12.69
CA GLU A 165 -29.06 1.69 13.40
C GLU A 165 -29.14 1.01 14.77
N GLY A 166 -28.25 0.05 15.05
CA GLY A 166 -28.14 -0.66 16.33
C GLY A 166 -27.05 -0.14 17.27
N ALA A 167 -26.34 0.93 16.90
CA ALA A 167 -25.30 1.59 17.70
C ALA A 167 -25.84 2.84 18.42
#